data_AF-A0A7L8XYP0-F1
#
_entry.id   AF-A0A7L8XYP0-F1
#
_cell.length_a   1.000
_cell.length_b   1.000
_cell.length_c   1.000
_cell.angle_alpha   90.00
_cell.angle_beta   90.00
_cell.angle_gamma   90.00
#
_symmetry.space_group_name_H-M   'P 1'
#
loop_
_entity.id
_entity.type
_entity.pdbx_description
1 polymer ?
#
loop_
_entity_poly.entity_id
_entity_poly.type
_entity_poly.pdbx_seq_one_letter_code
_entity_poly.pdbx_strand_id
1 'polypeptide(L)'
;MSRKKHIYKKNISPDPIYNSTLVTKIINTIMKDGKKYVAQSILYGALEIVKKITQREPIDVFNEALNNVMPILEVRTRTIGSQNYQVPSEVRPE
;
A
#
# COMPACT_ATOMS: atom_id res chain seq x y z
N MET A 1 -18.66 2.11 14.47
CA MET A 1 -17.48 1.57 15.20
C MET A 1 -17.89 0.26 15.83
N SER A 2 -17.09 -0.80 15.73
CA SER A 2 -17.52 -2.08 16.30
C SER A 2 -16.48 -2.79 17.15
N ARG A 3 -16.96 -3.28 18.30
CA ARG A 3 -16.33 -4.28 19.18
C ARG A 3 -16.52 -5.72 18.69
N LYS A 4 -17.52 -6.00 17.83
CA LYS A 4 -17.67 -7.24 17.05
C LYS A 4 -18.50 -6.95 15.80
N LYS A 5 -17.84 -6.77 14.65
CA LYS A 5 -18.46 -6.85 13.32
C LYS A 5 -17.32 -6.93 12.30
N HIS A 6 -17.36 -7.93 11.42
CA HIS A 6 -16.51 -7.95 10.24
C HIS A 6 -16.86 -6.71 9.41
N ILE A 7 -15.92 -5.79 9.27
CA ILE A 7 -16.07 -4.60 8.42
C ILE A 7 -15.67 -5.05 7.01
N TYR A 8 -16.59 -4.95 6.06
CA TYR A 8 -16.30 -5.24 4.66
C TYR A 8 -15.34 -4.18 4.11
N LYS A 9 -14.27 -4.63 3.46
CA LYS A 9 -13.36 -3.73 2.74
C LYS A 9 -14.08 -3.17 1.53
N LYS A 10 -13.91 -1.87 1.26
CA LYS A 10 -14.47 -1.24 0.06
C LYS A 10 -13.64 -1.67 -1.15
N ASN A 11 -14.32 -2.09 -2.22
CA ASN A 11 -13.68 -2.36 -3.51
C ASN A 11 -13.26 -1.04 -4.15
N ILE A 12 -12.05 -1.02 -4.72
CA ILE A 12 -11.43 0.16 -5.34
C ILE A 12 -11.43 -0.05 -6.84
N SER A 13 -11.81 0.97 -7.61
CA SER A 13 -11.72 0.93 -9.08
C SER A 13 -10.26 0.81 -9.54
N PRO A 14 -9.97 0.00 -10.58
CA PRO A 14 -8.64 -0.04 -11.17
C PRO A 14 -8.26 1.31 -11.81
N ASP A 15 -6.96 1.55 -11.92
CA ASP A 15 -6.40 2.74 -12.54
C ASP A 15 -6.68 2.75 -14.06
N PRO A 16 -7.04 3.90 -14.68
CA PRO A 16 -7.38 3.94 -16.10
C PRO A 16 -6.19 3.69 -17.04
N ILE A 17 -4.94 3.91 -16.61
CA ILE A 17 -3.76 3.77 -17.47
C ILE A 17 -3.19 2.37 -17.35
N TYR A 18 -2.94 1.92 -16.11
CA TYR A 18 -2.28 0.64 -15.85
C TYR A 18 -3.24 -0.50 -15.51
N ASN A 19 -4.55 -0.24 -15.45
CA ASN A 19 -5.61 -1.19 -15.05
C ASN A 19 -5.31 -1.95 -13.75
N SER A 20 -4.56 -1.32 -12.84
CA SER A 20 -4.09 -1.92 -11.58
C SER A 20 -4.80 -1.27 -10.39
N THR A 21 -5.28 -2.10 -9.47
CA THR A 21 -5.88 -1.64 -8.21
C THR A 21 -4.82 -1.16 -7.21
N LEU A 22 -3.59 -1.66 -7.32
CA LEU A 22 -2.46 -1.25 -6.47
C LEU A 22 -2.07 0.20 -6.72
N VAL A 23 -2.01 0.60 -7.99
CA VAL A 23 -1.72 1.99 -8.39
C VAL A 23 -2.78 2.94 -7.83
N THR A 24 -4.07 2.61 -7.97
CA THR A 24 -5.15 3.42 -7.37
C THR A 24 -5.03 3.50 -5.86
N LYS A 25 -4.65 2.42 -5.18
CA LYS A 25 -4.45 2.39 -3.72
C LYS A 25 -3.36 3.38 -3.31
N ILE A 26 -2.24 3.42 -4.03
CA ILE A 26 -1.13 4.36 -3.77
C ILE A 26 -1.53 5.81 -4.06
N ILE A 27 -2.24 6.07 -5.16
CA ILE A 27 -2.77 7.41 -5.45
C ILE A 27 -3.60 7.91 -4.26
N ASN A 28 -4.47 7.07 -3.71
CA ASN A 28 -5.30 7.42 -2.55
C ASN A 28 -4.49 7.61 -1.26
N THR A 29 -3.38 6.90 -1.09
CA THR A 29 -2.48 7.06 0.08
C THR A 29 -1.67 8.35 0.00
N ILE A 30 -1.22 8.76 -1.20
CA ILE A 30 -0.48 10.02 -1.42
C ILE A 30 -1.43 11.23 -1.36
N MET A 31 -2.69 11.04 -1.76
CA MET A 31 -3.68 12.10 -1.84
C MET A 31 -3.93 12.77 -0.48
N LYS A 32 -3.66 14.07 -0.43
CA LYS A 32 -3.97 14.95 0.71
C LYS A 32 -5.14 15.87 0.34
N ASP A 33 -5.99 16.16 1.32
CA ASP A 33 -7.16 17.06 1.18
C ASP A 33 -8.12 16.70 0.03
N GLY A 34 -8.17 15.42 -0.38
CA GLY A 34 -9.03 14.95 -1.49
C GLY A 34 -8.56 15.38 -2.89
N LYS A 35 -7.36 15.93 -3.03
CA LYS A 35 -6.82 16.42 -4.32
C LYS A 35 -6.30 15.27 -5.20
N LYS A 36 -7.22 14.48 -5.77
CA LYS A 36 -6.90 13.29 -6.56
C LYS A 36 -6.06 13.59 -7.80
N TYR A 37 -6.41 14.65 -8.53
CA TYR A 37 -5.69 15.05 -9.75
C TYR A 37 -4.21 15.34 -9.47
N VAL A 38 -3.91 16.09 -8.40
CA VAL A 38 -2.53 16.41 -8.01
C VAL A 38 -1.75 15.15 -7.62
N ALA A 39 -2.37 14.25 -6.86
CA ALA A 39 -1.76 12.98 -6.47
C ALA A 39 -1.44 12.08 -7.68
N GLN A 40 -2.34 12.03 -8.66
CA GLN A 40 -2.12 11.31 -9.92
C GLN A 40 -0.93 11.88 -10.70
N SER A 41 -0.88 13.20 -10.87
CA SER A 41 0.21 13.87 -11.58
C SER A 41 1.57 13.60 -10.92
N ILE A 42 1.64 13.62 -9.58
CA ILE A 42 2.86 13.32 -8.84
C ILE A 42 3.30 11.87 -9.08
N LEU A 43 2.38 10.90 -8.98
CA LEU A 43 2.72 9.48 -9.13
C LEU A 43 3.17 9.16 -10.56
N TYR A 44 2.43 9.62 -11.57
CA TYR A 44 2.80 9.37 -12.97
C TYR A 44 4.13 10.06 -13.33
N GLY A 45 4.36 11.29 -12.83
CA GLY A 45 5.65 11.96 -12.99
C GLY A 45 6.80 11.17 -12.35
N ALA A 46 6.60 10.60 -11.17
CA ALA A 46 7.59 9.75 -10.53
C ALA A 46 7.87 8.45 -11.33
N LEU A 47 6.83 7.80 -11.86
CA LEU A 47 6.98 6.61 -12.69
C LEU A 47 7.72 6.90 -14.01
N GLU A 48 7.54 8.08 -14.59
CA GLU A 48 8.29 8.52 -15.77
C GLU A 48 9.78 8.68 -15.47
N ILE A 49 10.13 9.25 -14.31
CA ILE A 49 11.51 9.37 -13.85
C ILE A 49 12.13 7.97 -13.65
N VAL A 50 11.40 7.06 -13.02
CA VAL A 50 11.84 5.67 -12.87
C VAL A 50 12.10 5.03 -14.23
N LYS A 51 11.18 5.19 -15.19
CA LYS A 51 11.36 4.68 -16.56
C LYS A 51 12.66 5.16 -17.20
N LYS A 52 12.99 6.44 -17.02
CA LYS A 52 14.23 7.04 -17.56
C LYS A 52 15.49 6.46 -16.94
N ILE A 53 15.47 6.14 -15.65
CA ILE A 53 16.63 5.63 -14.91
C ILE A 53 16.83 4.15 -15.16
N THR A 54 15.79 3.33 -15.02
CA THR A 54 15.91 1.87 -15.07
C THR A 54 15.71 1.29 -16.47
N GLN A 55 15.16 2.07 -17.41
CA GLN A 55 14.83 1.65 -18.79
C GLN A 55 13.91 0.40 -18.85
N ARG A 56 13.25 0.07 -17.74
CA ARG A 56 12.29 -1.03 -17.63
C ARG A 56 10.88 -0.47 -17.57
N GLU A 57 9.89 -1.34 -17.72
CA GLU A 57 8.51 -0.92 -17.54
C GLU A 57 8.27 -0.51 -16.07
N PRO A 58 7.68 0.69 -15.81
CA PRO A 58 7.56 1.22 -14.45
C PRO A 58 6.72 0.36 -13.53
N ILE A 59 5.75 -0.37 -14.08
CA ILE A 59 4.86 -1.23 -13.29
C ILE A 59 5.59 -2.44 -12.71
N ASP A 60 6.56 -3.00 -13.42
CA ASP A 60 7.32 -4.15 -12.95
C ASP A 60 8.25 -3.74 -11.81
N VAL A 61 8.95 -2.62 -11.99
CA VAL A 61 9.80 -2.01 -10.95
C VAL A 61 8.98 -1.65 -9.71
N PHE A 62 7.76 -1.15 -9.91
CA PHE A 62 6.85 -0.82 -8.84
C PHE A 62 6.41 -2.06 -8.03
N ASN A 63 6.05 -3.15 -8.71
CA ASN A 63 5.69 -4.41 -8.03
C ASN A 63 6.89 -5.02 -7.31
N GLU A 64 8.07 -4.99 -7.92
CA GLU A 64 9.32 -5.43 -7.29
C GLU A 64 9.62 -4.63 -6.02
N ALA A 65 9.50 -3.30 -6.08
CA ALA A 65 9.70 -2.44 -4.92
C ALA A 65 8.70 -2.74 -3.80
N LEU A 66 7.42 -2.98 -4.13
CA LEU A 66 6.42 -3.36 -3.13
C LEU A 66 6.73 -4.69 -2.46
N ASN A 67 7.18 -5.69 -3.22
CA ASN A 67 7.57 -6.99 -2.67
C ASN A 67 8.75 -6.86 -1.71
N ASN A 68 9.72 -6.00 -2.01
CA ASN A 68 10.88 -5.76 -1.15
C ASN A 68 10.52 -5.02 0.15
N VAL A 69 9.49 -4.17 0.15
CA VAL A 69 9.04 -3.43 1.33
C VAL A 69 8.09 -4.26 2.20
N MET A 70 7.45 -5.30 1.65
CA MET A 70 6.48 -6.12 2.37
C MET A 70 7.16 -6.94 3.49
N PRO A 71 6.82 -6.72 4.77
CA PRO A 71 7.34 -7.53 5.86
C PRO A 71 6.62 -8.88 5.94
N ILE A 72 7.35 -9.93 6.31
CA ILE A 72 6.79 -11.28 6.51
C ILE A 72 6.14 -11.39 7.90
N LEU A 73 6.77 -10.76 8.91
CA LEU A 73 6.34 -10.78 10.31
C LEU A 73 6.13 -9.35 10.81
N GLU A 74 5.02 -9.13 11.51
CA GLU A 74 4.78 -7.92 12.30
C GLU A 74 4.80 -8.25 13.78
N VAL A 75 5.24 -7.30 14.59
CA VAL A 75 5.27 -7.44 16.04
C VAL A 75 4.01 -6.83 16.63
N ARG A 76 3.22 -7.63 17.33
CA ARG A 76 2.03 -7.18 18.06
C ARG A 76 2.28 -7.20 19.54
N THR A 77 1.85 -6.15 20.24
CA THR A 77 1.94 -6.10 21.70
C THR A 77 0.85 -6.97 22.34
N ARG A 78 1.25 -7.92 23.19
CA ARG A 78 0.35 -8.72 24.01
C ARG A 78 0.72 -8.56 25.48
N THR A 79 -0.23 -8.11 26.29
CA THR A 79 -0.05 -8.02 27.75
C THR A 79 -0.26 -9.40 28.37
N ILE A 80 0.70 -9.85 29.17
CA ILE A 80 0.64 -11.11 29.92
C ILE A 80 1.07 -10.79 31.36
N GLY A 81 0.12 -10.86 32.29
CA GLY A 81 0.33 -10.43 33.67
C GLY A 81 0.61 -8.93 33.76
N SER A 82 1.71 -8.54 34.39
CA SER A 82 2.11 -7.14 34.59
C SER A 82 3.00 -6.57 33.47
N GLN A 83 3.36 -7.36 32.44
CA GLN A 83 4.30 -6.94 31.40
C GLN A 83 3.69 -7.05 29.99
N ASN A 84 4.21 -6.20 29.09
CA ASN A 84 3.84 -6.19 27.68
C ASN A 84 4.91 -6.91 26.85
N TYR A 85 4.51 -7.94 26.13
CA TYR A 85 5.39 -8.71 25.27
C TYR A 85 5.18 -8.34 23.80
N GLN A 86 6.28 -8.28 23.06
CA GLN A 86 6.29 -8.16 21.61
C GLN A 86 6.19 -9.57 21.02
N VAL A 87 5.00 -9.93 20.54
CA VAL A 87 4.73 -11.25 19.95
C VAL A 87 4.79 -11.11 18.42
N PRO A 88 5.71 -11.81 17.75
CA PRO A 88 5.73 -11.86 16.29
C PRO A 88 4.48 -12.60 15.78
N SER A 89 3.84 -12.03 14.76
CA SER A 89 2.72 -12.63 14.04
C SER A 89 2.89 -12.41 12.55
N GLU A 90 2.44 -13.36 11.74
CA GLU A 90 2.48 -13.25 10.28
C GLU A 90 1.57 -12.12 9.79
N VAL A 91 2.07 -11.36 8.82
CA VAL A 91 1.35 -10.25 8.19
C VAL A 91 0.25 -10.83 7.30
N ARG A 92 -0.98 -10.31 7.45
CA ARG A 92 -2.12 -10.77 6.64
C ARG A 92 -2.05 -10.17 5.23
N PRO A 93 -2.30 -10.95 4.16
CA PRO A 93 -2.16 -10.50 2.77
C PRO A 93 -3.32 -9.64 2.24
N GLU A 94 -4.19 -9.11 3.11
CA GLU A 94 -5.46 -8.49 2.71
C GLU A 94 -5.40 -7.00 2.31
#